data_AF-A0A450SRJ2-F1
#
_entry.id   AF-A0A450SRJ2-F1
#
_cell.length_a   1.000
_cell.length_b   1.000
_cell.length_c   1.000
_cell.angle_alpha   90.00
_cell.angle_beta   90.00
_cell.angle_gamma   90.00
#
_symmetry.space_group_name_H-M   'P 1'
#
loop_
_entity.id
_entity.type
_entity.pdbx_description
1 polymer ?
#
loop_
_entity_poly.entity_id
_entity_poly.type
_entity_poly.pdbx_seq_one_letter_code
_entity_poly.pdbx_strand_id
1 'polypeptide(L)'
;MKATHHAGGKGTLSVEQARARIAGEIDSVREWESVPLRDALGRVLARDILAPFPVPPYTNSAMDGYAIIGADLLLSKPASEFRVIGTAWAGRPGNDAIQTGQAIRIMTGAVLPAGADAVLMQEIEIGPPFYLSQGVKDVVVFDPSTLLVLHSQQVGAERHHSPLDIRLQCGCRVRL
;
A
#
# COMPACT_ATOMS: atom_id res chain seq x y z
N MET A 1 -52.25 12.98 -19.42
CA MET A 1 -52.55 11.65 -18.83
C MET A 1 -52.34 11.74 -17.33
N LYS A 2 -53.44 11.84 -16.56
CA LYS A 2 -53.42 11.89 -15.08
C LYS A 2 -53.54 10.46 -14.55
N ALA A 3 -52.53 9.97 -13.83
CA ALA A 3 -52.65 8.73 -13.06
C ALA A 3 -53.52 8.99 -11.83
N THR A 4 -54.63 8.26 -11.76
CA THR A 4 -55.67 8.38 -10.73
C THR A 4 -55.18 7.77 -9.42
N HIS A 5 -55.08 8.61 -8.38
CA HIS A 5 -55.04 8.16 -6.99
C HIS A 5 -56.32 7.41 -6.66
N HIS A 6 -56.24 6.09 -6.45
CA HIS A 6 -57.32 5.31 -5.86
C HIS A 6 -57.38 5.61 -4.36
N ALA A 7 -58.43 6.32 -3.94
CA ALA A 7 -58.79 6.50 -2.54
C ALA A 7 -59.26 5.15 -1.97
N GLY A 8 -58.40 4.48 -1.21
CA GLY A 8 -58.71 3.25 -0.49
C GLY A 8 -59.77 3.48 0.60
N GLY A 9 -60.74 2.57 0.69
CA GLY A 9 -61.82 2.63 1.68
C GLY A 9 -61.33 2.58 3.13
N LYS A 10 -62.23 2.94 4.06
CA LYS A 10 -62.04 2.79 5.52
C LYS A 10 -61.64 1.34 5.84
N GLY A 11 -60.34 1.11 6.07
CA GLY A 11 -59.80 -0.23 6.37
C GLY A 11 -58.58 -0.66 5.55
N THR A 12 -58.11 0.12 4.58
CA THR A 12 -56.92 -0.24 3.77
C THR A 12 -55.68 0.54 4.23
N LEU A 13 -54.66 -0.17 4.72
CA LEU A 13 -53.36 0.40 5.09
C LEU A 13 -52.50 0.62 3.83
N SER A 14 -51.72 1.69 3.79
CA SER A 14 -50.63 1.81 2.80
C SER A 14 -49.53 0.78 3.09
N VAL A 15 -48.71 0.47 2.09
CA VAL A 15 -47.58 -0.47 2.25
C VAL A 15 -46.64 -0.03 3.38
N GLU A 16 -46.35 1.27 3.48
CA GLU A 16 -45.51 1.81 4.55
C GLU A 16 -46.16 1.70 5.94
N GLN A 17 -47.46 1.95 6.04
CA GLN A 17 -48.21 1.77 7.30
C GLN A 17 -48.25 0.29 7.73
N ALA A 18 -48.42 -0.63 6.77
CA ALA A 18 -48.38 -2.05 7.03
C ALA A 18 -46.99 -2.51 7.49
N ARG A 19 -45.91 -2.06 6.82
CA ARG A 19 -44.52 -2.37 7.21
C ARG A 19 -44.18 -1.84 8.60
N ALA A 20 -44.55 -0.59 8.90
CA ALA A 20 -44.30 0.00 10.22
C ALA A 20 -45.05 -0.75 11.33
N ARG A 21 -46.30 -1.16 11.07
CA ARG A 21 -47.08 -1.94 12.02
C ARG A 21 -46.48 -3.32 12.25
N ILE A 22 -46.08 -4.03 11.18
CA ILE A 22 -45.40 -5.33 11.28
C ILE A 22 -44.10 -5.20 12.07
N ALA A 23 -43.28 -4.19 11.78
CA ALA A 23 -42.02 -3.96 12.48
C ALA A 23 -42.22 -3.62 13.97
N GLY A 24 -43.34 -2.97 14.34
CA GLY A 24 -43.67 -2.65 15.72
C GLY A 24 -44.15 -3.84 16.56
N GLU A 25 -44.53 -4.95 15.92
CA GLU A 25 -45.01 -6.18 16.58
C GLU A 25 -43.93 -7.28 16.62
N ILE A 26 -42.77 -7.06 16.00
CA ILE A 26 -41.68 -8.03 15.93
C ILE A 26 -40.52 -7.58 16.80
N ASP A 27 -40.16 -8.42 17.77
CA ASP A 27 -38.93 -8.26 18.54
C ASP A 27 -37.72 -8.81 17.78
N SER A 28 -36.55 -8.22 18.00
CA SER A 28 -35.30 -8.81 17.55
C SER A 28 -34.99 -10.10 18.29
N VAL A 29 -34.50 -11.11 17.57
CA VAL A 29 -33.97 -12.35 18.16
C VAL A 29 -32.75 -11.99 19.00
N ARG A 30 -32.72 -12.43 20.27
CA ARG A 30 -31.66 -12.10 21.23
C ARG A 30 -30.72 -13.27 21.49
N GLU A 31 -31.15 -14.46 21.14
CA GLU A 31 -30.40 -15.69 21.22
C GLU A 31 -29.27 -15.67 20.19
N TRP A 32 -28.12 -16.18 20.60
CA TRP A 32 -26.98 -16.33 19.72
C TRP A 32 -26.26 -17.62 20.05
N GLU A 33 -25.55 -18.13 19.04
CA GLU A 33 -24.68 -19.29 19.15
C GLU A 33 -23.30 -18.95 18.58
N SER A 34 -22.28 -19.65 19.05
CA SER A 34 -20.95 -19.59 18.44
C SER A 34 -20.80 -20.75 17.49
N VAL A 35 -20.51 -20.44 16.23
CA VAL A 35 -20.29 -21.43 15.17
C VAL A 35 -18.88 -21.28 14.59
N PRO A 36 -18.30 -22.37 14.04
CA PRO A 36 -17.07 -22.26 13.25
C PRO A 36 -17.25 -21.31 12.06
N LEU A 37 -16.19 -20.58 11.68
CA LEU A 37 -16.23 -19.61 10.58
C LEU A 37 -16.73 -20.20 9.25
N ARG A 38 -16.40 -21.47 8.98
CA ARG A 38 -16.88 -22.21 7.80
C ARG A 38 -18.40 -22.37 7.74
N ASP A 39 -19.09 -22.31 8.88
CA ASP A 39 -20.54 -22.49 9.01
C ASP A 39 -21.26 -21.14 9.22
N ALA A 40 -20.51 -20.03 9.15
CA ALA A 40 -21.02 -18.68 9.38
C ALA A 40 -21.59 -18.00 8.13
N LEU A 41 -21.36 -18.55 6.92
CA LEU A 41 -21.86 -17.97 5.68
C LEU A 41 -23.39 -17.88 5.69
N GLY A 42 -23.93 -16.67 5.45
CA GLY A 42 -25.38 -16.41 5.46
C GLY A 42 -25.98 -16.14 6.85
N ARG A 43 -25.17 -16.16 7.93
CA ARG A 43 -25.61 -15.77 9.28
C ARG A 43 -25.38 -14.28 9.53
N VAL A 44 -26.03 -13.76 10.58
CA VAL A 44 -25.87 -12.37 11.04
C VAL A 44 -25.04 -12.36 12.32
N LEU A 45 -24.11 -11.41 12.42
CA LEU A 45 -23.31 -11.22 13.64
C LEU A 45 -24.20 -10.77 14.79
N ALA A 46 -24.06 -11.45 15.93
CA ALA A 46 -24.76 -11.06 17.16
C ALA A 46 -24.17 -9.80 17.82
N ARG A 47 -22.91 -9.48 17.52
CA ARG A 47 -22.16 -8.33 18.05
C ARG A 47 -21.01 -7.97 17.14
N ASP A 48 -20.46 -6.77 17.32
CA ASP A 48 -19.27 -6.30 16.63
C ASP A 48 -18.06 -7.23 16.89
N ILE A 49 -17.24 -7.42 15.85
CA ILE A 49 -15.98 -8.15 15.93
C ILE A 49 -14.85 -7.14 15.81
N LEU A 50 -14.12 -6.93 16.90
CA LEU A 50 -12.99 -6.01 16.96
C LEU A 50 -11.68 -6.75 16.69
N ALA A 51 -10.79 -6.14 15.91
CA ALA A 51 -9.47 -6.68 15.66
C ALA A 51 -8.67 -6.69 16.99
N PRO A 52 -8.13 -7.85 17.42
CA PRO A 52 -7.41 -7.93 18.69
C PRO A 52 -5.99 -7.35 18.63
N PHE A 53 -5.47 -7.06 17.44
CA PHE A 53 -4.13 -6.51 17.21
C PHE A 53 -4.07 -5.77 15.86
N PRO A 54 -3.08 -4.87 15.66
CA PRO A 54 -2.88 -4.18 14.39
C PRO A 54 -2.47 -5.15 13.27
N VAL A 55 -2.91 -4.83 12.05
CA VAL A 55 -2.50 -5.53 10.84
C VAL A 55 -1.97 -4.48 9.86
N PRO A 56 -0.67 -4.50 9.52
CA PRO A 56 0.35 -5.47 9.95
C PRO A 56 0.75 -5.30 11.44
N PRO A 57 1.21 -6.38 12.11
CA PRO A 57 1.61 -6.33 13.53
C PRO A 57 2.97 -5.65 13.76
N TYR A 58 3.76 -5.47 12.71
CA TYR A 58 5.10 -4.86 12.75
C TYR A 58 5.27 -3.92 11.56
N THR A 59 6.14 -2.94 11.69
CA THR A 59 6.64 -2.16 10.55
C THR A 59 7.38 -3.09 9.61
N ASN A 60 6.88 -3.23 8.38
CA ASN A 60 7.45 -4.09 7.36
C ASN A 60 7.75 -3.31 6.08
N SER A 61 8.62 -3.88 5.26
CA SER A 61 8.94 -3.27 3.97
C SER A 61 7.77 -3.40 3.01
N ALA A 62 7.40 -2.28 2.39
CA ALA A 62 6.39 -2.26 1.33
C ALA A 62 6.95 -2.78 -0.02
N MET A 63 8.26 -2.70 -0.23
CA MET A 63 8.94 -3.08 -1.48
C MET A 63 10.30 -3.72 -1.21
N ASP A 64 10.94 -4.22 -2.27
CA ASP A 64 12.30 -4.74 -2.21
C ASP A 64 13.32 -3.60 -2.24
N GLY A 65 14.36 -3.68 -1.42
CA GLY A 65 15.29 -2.57 -1.29
C GLY A 65 16.35 -2.76 -0.22
N TYR A 66 16.76 -1.64 0.37
CA TYR A 66 17.72 -1.58 1.46
C TYR A 66 17.16 -0.78 2.63
N ALA A 67 17.02 -1.43 3.77
CA ALA A 67 16.72 -0.76 5.03
C ALA A 67 17.96 0.04 5.46
N ILE A 68 17.77 1.32 5.79
CA ILE A 68 18.80 2.26 6.20
C ILE A 68 18.31 3.15 7.35
N ILE A 69 19.23 3.92 7.93
CA ILE A 69 18.90 5.08 8.75
C ILE A 69 18.73 6.29 7.81
N GLY A 70 17.53 6.84 7.70
CA GLY A 70 17.18 7.89 6.76
C GLY A 70 18.00 9.16 6.94
N ALA A 71 18.44 9.46 8.17
CA ALA A 71 19.33 10.58 8.46
C ALA A 71 20.69 10.47 7.73
N ASP A 72 21.16 9.26 7.41
CA ASP A 72 22.41 9.04 6.70
C ASP A 72 22.37 9.57 5.26
N LEU A 73 21.17 9.70 4.68
CA LEU A 73 20.99 10.33 3.37
C LEU A 73 21.34 11.83 3.38
N LEU A 74 21.13 12.51 4.50
CA LEU A 74 21.41 13.95 4.65
C LEU A 74 22.86 14.24 5.01
N LEU A 75 23.52 13.29 5.68
CA LEU A 75 24.93 13.41 6.10
C LEU A 75 25.91 13.21 4.95
N SER A 76 25.43 12.72 3.81
CA SER A 76 26.29 12.16 2.77
C SER A 76 26.33 13.04 1.53
N LYS A 77 27.56 13.28 1.04
CA LYS A 77 27.87 13.87 -0.28
C LYS A 77 27.33 12.98 -1.42
N PRO A 78 27.36 13.41 -2.71
CA PRO A 78 26.57 12.83 -3.82
C PRO A 78 26.75 11.33 -4.18
N ALA A 79 27.41 10.53 -3.37
CA ALA A 79 27.44 9.07 -3.46
C ALA A 79 27.67 8.49 -2.05
N SER A 80 26.61 8.27 -1.29
CA SER A 80 26.68 7.58 0.00
C SER A 80 26.86 6.09 -0.26
N GLU A 81 28.08 5.58 -0.09
CA GLU A 81 28.30 4.13 -0.10
C GLU A 81 27.82 3.53 1.22
N PHE A 82 26.71 2.80 1.20
CA PHE A 82 26.26 2.02 2.35
C PHE A 82 26.92 0.65 2.37
N ARG A 83 27.41 0.22 3.52
CA ARG A 83 27.88 -1.15 3.71
C ARG A 83 26.69 -2.08 3.93
N VAL A 84 26.41 -2.96 2.97
CA VAL A 84 25.38 -4.00 3.14
C VAL A 84 25.90 -5.08 4.11
N ILE A 85 25.27 -5.21 5.28
CA ILE A 85 25.70 -6.13 6.35
C ILE A 85 24.88 -7.43 6.42
N GLY A 86 23.75 -7.51 5.72
CA GLY A 86 22.88 -8.69 5.76
C GLY A 86 21.65 -8.58 4.88
N THR A 87 20.77 -9.57 5.00
CA THR A 87 19.51 -9.66 4.25
C THR A 87 18.35 -10.07 5.16
N ALA A 88 17.23 -9.37 5.09
CA ALA A 88 15.98 -9.67 5.79
C ALA A 88 14.88 -10.13 4.81
N TRP A 89 14.16 -11.20 5.18
CA TRP A 89 13.10 -11.82 4.38
C TRP A 89 11.77 -11.82 5.15
N ALA A 90 10.66 -11.93 4.43
CA ALA A 90 9.36 -12.16 5.06
C ALA A 90 9.40 -13.44 5.93
N GLY A 91 8.97 -13.32 7.18
CA GLY A 91 9.02 -14.42 8.16
C GLY A 91 10.41 -14.75 8.70
N ARG A 92 11.49 -14.14 8.19
CA ARG A 92 12.86 -14.31 8.68
C ARG A 92 13.51 -12.94 8.88
N PRO A 93 13.31 -12.30 10.04
CA PRO A 93 13.89 -10.99 10.32
C PRO A 93 15.42 -11.05 10.25
N GLY A 94 16.03 -9.94 9.80
CA GLY A 94 17.48 -9.75 9.93
C GLY A 94 17.81 -9.52 11.41
N ASN A 95 18.78 -10.25 11.95
CA ASN A 95 19.10 -10.21 13.38
C ASN A 95 20.00 -9.02 13.77
N ASP A 96 20.50 -8.26 12.80
CA ASP A 96 21.45 -7.19 13.03
C ASP A 96 20.74 -5.84 13.15
N ALA A 97 21.02 -5.12 14.24
CA ALA A 97 20.67 -3.71 14.33
C ALA A 97 21.56 -2.93 13.36
N ILE A 98 20.96 -2.00 12.63
CA ILE A 98 21.68 -1.17 11.68
C ILE A 98 22.41 -0.02 12.40
N GLN A 99 23.61 0.31 11.93
CA GLN A 99 24.36 1.49 12.37
C GLN A 99 24.51 2.49 11.22
N THR A 100 24.92 3.72 11.54
CA THR A 100 25.23 4.76 10.55
C THR A 100 26.15 4.24 9.44
N GLY A 101 25.78 4.45 8.19
CA GLY A 101 26.50 4.01 6.99
C GLY A 101 26.33 2.52 6.64
N GLN A 102 25.47 1.80 7.34
CA GLN A 102 25.13 0.41 7.04
C GLN A 102 23.77 0.31 6.34
N ALA A 103 23.58 -0.81 5.64
CA ALA A 103 22.34 -1.18 4.99
C ALA A 103 22.05 -2.67 5.22
N ILE A 104 20.78 -3.03 5.32
CA ILE A 104 20.33 -4.43 5.24
C ILE A 104 19.45 -4.57 4.00
N ARG A 105 19.79 -5.49 3.11
CA ARG A 105 18.92 -5.78 1.97
C ARG A 105 17.61 -6.35 2.50
N ILE A 106 16.48 -5.76 2.14
CA ILE A 106 15.18 -6.10 2.70
C ILE A 106 14.20 -6.43 1.58
N MET A 107 13.44 -7.51 1.74
CA MET A 107 12.40 -7.91 0.79
C MET A 107 11.02 -7.46 1.25
N THR A 108 10.09 -7.40 0.31
CA THR A 108 8.68 -7.08 0.56
C THR A 108 8.10 -7.96 1.66
N GLY A 109 7.45 -7.33 2.64
CA GLY A 109 6.84 -7.99 3.79
C GLY A 109 7.81 -8.38 4.91
N ALA A 110 9.12 -8.21 4.74
CA ALA A 110 10.09 -8.42 5.82
C ALA A 110 9.96 -7.33 6.89
N VAL A 111 10.16 -7.71 8.17
CA VAL A 111 10.16 -6.77 9.30
C VAL A 111 11.37 -5.83 9.18
N LEU A 112 11.14 -4.54 9.44
CA LEU A 112 12.20 -3.54 9.40
C LEU A 112 13.24 -3.82 10.50
N PRO A 113 14.55 -3.88 10.20
CA PRO A 113 15.59 -4.08 11.19
C PRO A 113 15.63 -2.99 12.25
N ALA A 114 16.10 -3.32 13.45
CA ALA A 114 16.23 -2.35 14.52
C ALA A 114 17.16 -1.19 14.11
N GLY A 115 16.69 0.05 14.32
CA GLY A 115 17.42 1.28 13.98
C GLY A 115 17.15 1.79 12.56
N ALA A 116 16.61 0.98 11.66
CA ALA A 116 16.20 1.45 10.34
C ALA A 116 14.83 2.15 10.44
N ASP A 117 14.68 3.24 9.68
CA ASP A 117 13.43 4.02 9.58
C ASP A 117 13.03 4.29 8.11
N ALA A 118 13.87 3.89 7.15
CA ALA A 118 13.64 4.08 5.74
C ALA A 118 14.06 2.83 4.92
N VAL A 119 13.41 2.66 3.77
CA VAL A 119 13.77 1.65 2.76
C VAL A 119 14.07 2.36 1.45
N LEU A 120 15.30 2.21 0.95
CA LEU A 120 15.68 2.64 -0.38
C LEU A 120 15.29 1.56 -1.39
N MET A 121 14.45 1.92 -2.35
CA MET A 121 14.05 1.02 -3.44
C MET A 121 15.25 0.63 -4.30
N GLN A 122 15.42 -0.66 -4.54
CA GLN A 122 16.49 -1.13 -5.43
C GLN A 122 16.30 -0.63 -6.86
N GLU A 123 15.06 -0.39 -7.30
CA GLU A 123 14.70 0.07 -8.64
C GLU A 123 15.11 1.53 -8.90
N ILE A 124 15.31 2.33 -7.85
CA ILE A 124 15.73 3.73 -7.94
C ILE A 124 17.25 3.85 -7.83
N GLU A 125 17.87 3.09 -6.92
CA GLU A 125 19.31 3.22 -6.63
C GLU A 125 20.18 2.22 -7.41
N ILE A 126 19.77 0.94 -7.53
CA ILE A 126 20.53 -0.07 -8.28
C ILE A 126 20.11 -0.11 -9.75
N GLY A 127 18.80 -0.04 -9.99
CA GLY A 127 18.20 -0.24 -11.31
C GLY A 127 18.87 0.62 -12.38
N PRO A 128 18.89 1.96 -12.23
CA PRO A 128 19.39 2.82 -13.28
C PRO A 128 20.89 2.62 -13.55
N PRO A 129 21.81 2.62 -12.56
CA PRO A 129 23.22 2.30 -12.82
C PRO A 129 23.42 0.92 -13.46
N PHE A 130 22.67 -0.10 -13.02
CA PHE A 130 22.73 -1.44 -13.60
C PHE A 130 22.36 -1.43 -15.09
N TYR A 131 21.18 -0.92 -15.47
CA TYR A 131 20.76 -0.89 -16.87
C TYR A 131 21.67 -0.02 -17.74
N LEU A 132 22.14 1.12 -17.22
CA LEU A 132 23.10 1.98 -17.91
C LEU A 132 24.44 1.26 -18.18
N SER A 133 24.88 0.38 -17.27
CA SER A 133 26.07 -0.46 -17.47
C SER A 133 25.89 -1.53 -18.56
N GLN A 134 24.65 -1.95 -18.82
CA GLN A 134 24.30 -2.93 -19.87
C GLN A 134 24.12 -2.28 -21.26
N GLY A 135 24.42 -0.99 -21.40
CA GLY A 135 24.31 -0.25 -22.66
C GLY A 135 22.94 0.39 -22.91
N VAL A 136 22.03 0.38 -21.94
CA VAL A 136 20.82 1.21 -21.99
C VAL A 136 21.21 2.67 -21.89
N LYS A 137 20.62 3.54 -22.72
CA LYS A 137 20.98 4.97 -22.80
C LYS A 137 20.21 5.86 -21.84
N ASP A 138 18.95 5.52 -21.62
CA ASP A 138 18.01 6.25 -20.79
C ASP A 138 17.24 5.26 -19.91
N VAL A 139 17.20 5.51 -18.61
CA VAL A 139 16.35 4.79 -17.67
C VAL A 139 15.40 5.79 -17.04
N VAL A 140 14.10 5.56 -17.16
CA VAL A 140 13.08 6.42 -16.57
C VAL A 140 12.31 5.61 -15.53
N VAL A 141 12.37 6.04 -14.27
CA VAL A 141 11.65 5.44 -13.15
C VAL A 141 10.56 6.41 -12.71
N PHE A 142 9.31 5.93 -12.63
CA PHE A 142 8.16 6.71 -12.19
C PHE A 142 7.58 6.11 -10.92
N ASP A 143 7.45 6.92 -9.87
CA ASP A 143 6.70 6.56 -8.66
C ASP A 143 5.29 7.16 -8.73
N PRO A 144 4.24 6.34 -8.93
CA PRO A 144 2.86 6.83 -9.01
C PRO A 144 2.32 7.38 -7.68
N SER A 145 2.96 7.07 -6.55
CA SER A 145 2.53 7.51 -5.21
C SER A 145 2.93 8.97 -4.95
N THR A 146 4.12 9.36 -5.42
CA THR A 146 4.70 10.71 -5.22
C THR A 146 4.71 11.57 -6.48
N LEU A 147 4.35 10.98 -7.63
CA LEU A 147 4.47 11.55 -8.97
C LEU A 147 5.92 11.91 -9.37
N LEU A 148 6.91 11.42 -8.63
CA LEU A 148 8.32 11.66 -8.91
C LEU A 148 8.74 10.84 -10.14
N VAL A 149 9.46 11.48 -11.05
CA VAL A 149 10.07 10.85 -12.22
C VAL A 149 11.58 11.03 -12.15
N LEU A 150 12.32 9.94 -12.06
CA LEU A 150 13.78 9.92 -12.16
C LEU A 150 14.17 9.55 -13.59
N HIS A 151 14.82 10.46 -14.30
CA HIS A 151 15.43 10.20 -15.60
C HIS A 151 16.94 10.09 -15.44
N SER A 152 17.48 8.89 -15.62
CA SER A 152 18.90 8.59 -15.47
C SER A 152 19.54 8.29 -16.82
N GLN A 153 20.71 8.86 -17.03
CA GLN A 153 21.58 8.67 -18.19
C GLN A 153 23.02 8.46 -17.70
N GLN A 154 23.93 8.03 -18.58
CA GLN A 154 25.35 7.87 -18.18
C GLN A 154 26.01 9.18 -17.73
N VAL A 155 25.49 10.33 -18.16
CA VAL A 155 26.01 11.67 -17.82
C VAL A 155 25.45 12.23 -16.51
N GLY A 156 24.44 11.60 -15.92
CA GLY A 156 23.79 12.07 -14.70
C GLY A 156 22.33 11.61 -14.59
N ALA A 157 21.71 11.96 -13.46
CA ALA A 157 20.30 11.69 -13.22
C ALA A 157 19.56 12.99 -12.85
N GLU A 158 18.39 13.17 -13.44
CA GLU A 158 17.51 14.32 -13.21
C GLU A 158 16.20 13.86 -12.56
N ARG A 159 15.70 14.68 -11.64
CA ARG A 159 14.42 14.46 -10.96
C ARG A 159 13.39 15.45 -11.49
N HIS A 160 12.24 14.92 -11.87
CA HIS A 160 11.10 15.64 -12.42
C HIS A 160 9.82 15.25 -11.66
N HIS A 161 8.72 15.97 -11.90
CA HIS A 161 7.39 15.61 -11.40
C HIS A 161 6.40 15.48 -12.56
N SER A 162 5.61 14.40 -12.57
CA SER A 162 4.52 14.20 -13.51
C SER A 162 3.39 15.23 -13.28
N PRO A 163 2.72 15.72 -14.34
CA PRO A 163 2.86 15.28 -15.74
C PRO A 163 4.02 15.93 -16.49
N LEU A 164 4.75 15.15 -17.31
CA LEU A 164 5.77 15.67 -18.22
C LEU A 164 6.01 14.80 -19.47
N ASP A 165 6.63 15.41 -20.49
CA ASP A 165 7.13 14.74 -21.70
C ASP A 165 8.67 14.71 -21.70
N ILE A 166 9.26 13.53 -21.62
CA ILE A 166 10.72 13.32 -21.68
C ILE A 166 11.12 12.90 -23.09
N ARG A 167 12.19 13.50 -23.63
CA ARG A 167 12.81 13.09 -24.90
C ARG A 167 14.04 12.22 -24.62
N LEU A 168 14.02 10.98 -25.10
CA LEU A 168 15.10 10.02 -24.92
C LEU A 168 16.21 10.23 -25.96
N GLN A 169 17.40 9.69 -25.73
CA GLN A 169 18.54 9.79 -26.65
C GLN A 169 18.29 9.12 -28.01
N CYS A 170 17.40 8.12 -28.06
CA CYS A 170 16.95 7.52 -29.31
C CYS A 170 15.97 8.39 -30.11
N GLY A 171 15.55 9.54 -29.57
CA GLY A 171 14.59 10.46 -30.19
C GLY A 171 13.12 10.19 -29.84
N CYS A 172 12.83 9.06 -29.17
CA CYS A 172 11.49 8.73 -28.66
C CYS A 172 11.03 9.72 -27.57
N ARG A 173 9.71 9.81 -27.38
CA ARG A 173 9.10 10.59 -26.31
C ARG A 173 8.33 9.69 -25.35
N VAL A 174 8.50 9.94 -24.06
CA VAL A 174 7.78 9.25 -22.99
C VAL A 174 6.94 10.29 -22.25
N ARG A 175 5.64 10.03 -22.11
CA ARG A 175 4.70 10.87 -21.36
C ARG A 175 4.34 10.16 -20.07
N LEU A 176 4.54 10.83 -18.94
CA LEU A 176 4.27 10.36 -17.60
C LEU A 176 3.42 11.37 -16.85
#